data_AF-A0A942BN04-F1
#
_entry.id   AF-A0A942BN04-F1
#
_cell.length_a   1.000
_cell.length_b   1.000
_cell.length_c   1.000
_cell.angle_alpha   90.00
_cell.angle_beta   90.00
_cell.angle_gamma   90.00
#
_symmetry.space_group_name_H-M   'P 1'
#
loop_
_entity.id
_entity.type
_entity.pdbx_description
1 polymer ?
#
loop_
_entity_poly.entity_id
_entity_poly.type
_entity_poly.pdbx_seq_one_letter_code
_entity_poly.pdbx_strand_id
1 'polypeptide(L)'
;MLFGGRPASFPHLSAYLEEQKRRKRTQGGEFPWIGAGMILVIAGLLMGEKIPVLYWSSVGLIAAACGWFLYRFRHELVGANSAQKRRPREAEAVIKLLRMGMNNRRLHRDLGESSSILLDEAARQWCRVDSILKSTIWESDDLPAHYKTIRDQARVAADASMEELLILYRPYLLDSGNRRKVIDIVGEVMENLTKQKVNEPPVQVLEPARRIVESIAELSDRLDRQTAKVAADPLLRGSVGAEVAIRSVLGDLKNLEIAEQELQQSVGQPPNFEG
;
A
#
# COMPACT_ATOMS: atom_id res chain seq x y z
N MET A 1 35.10 -0.18 -11.84
CA MET A 1 33.71 0.15 -11.46
C MET A 1 32.79 -0.07 -12.65
N LEU A 2 32.21 -1.26 -12.84
CA LEU A 2 31.17 -1.50 -13.86
C LEU A 2 30.27 -2.67 -13.42
N PHE A 3 29.60 -2.54 -12.27
CA PHE A 3 28.39 -3.34 -12.03
C PHE A 3 27.25 -2.67 -12.78
N GLY A 4 27.14 -2.99 -14.07
CA GLY A 4 25.96 -2.70 -14.86
C GLY A 4 24.78 -3.44 -14.24
N GLY A 5 24.06 -2.76 -13.35
CA GLY A 5 22.76 -3.20 -12.87
C GLY A 5 21.85 -3.32 -14.09
N ARG A 6 21.61 -4.55 -14.56
CA ARG A 6 20.57 -4.78 -15.56
C ARG A 6 19.27 -4.16 -15.02
N PRO A 7 18.55 -3.37 -15.83
CA PRO A 7 17.30 -2.77 -15.40
C PRO A 7 16.39 -3.87 -14.86
N ALA A 8 15.72 -3.60 -13.74
CA ALA A 8 14.73 -4.53 -13.20
C ALA A 8 13.73 -4.84 -14.31
N SER A 9 13.51 -6.12 -14.60
CA SER A 9 12.63 -6.55 -15.70
C SER A 9 11.16 -6.12 -15.51
N PHE A 10 10.81 -5.58 -14.33
CA PHE A 10 9.48 -5.11 -13.95
C PHE A 10 9.57 -3.84 -13.09
N PRO A 11 9.84 -2.67 -13.72
CA PRO A 11 10.09 -1.44 -12.99
C PRO A 11 8.87 -0.96 -12.20
N HIS A 12 7.66 -1.12 -12.74
CA HIS A 12 6.44 -0.65 -12.11
C HIS A 12 6.02 -1.55 -10.96
N LEU A 13 6.17 -2.86 -11.13
CA LEU A 13 5.91 -3.81 -10.06
C LEU A 13 6.85 -3.57 -8.86
N SER A 14 8.15 -3.32 -9.09
CA SER A 14 9.04 -2.94 -7.98
C SER A 14 8.58 -1.67 -7.27
N ALA A 15 8.21 -0.63 -8.03
CA ALA A 15 7.76 0.64 -7.46
C ALA A 15 6.50 0.45 -6.60
N TYR A 16 5.54 -0.33 -7.08
CA TYR A 16 4.35 -0.70 -6.31
C TYR A 16 4.71 -1.44 -5.01
N LEU A 17 5.57 -2.46 -5.06
CA LEU A 17 5.95 -3.24 -3.88
C LEU A 17 6.70 -2.40 -2.83
N GLU A 18 7.53 -1.46 -3.27
CA GLU A 18 8.22 -0.51 -2.40
C GLU A 18 7.24 0.47 -1.75
N GLU A 19 6.28 0.98 -2.51
CA GLU A 19 5.25 1.89 -1.99
C GLU A 19 4.37 1.20 -0.94
N GLN A 20 3.98 -0.05 -1.17
CA GLN A 20 3.24 -0.85 -0.19
C GLN A 20 4.04 -1.08 1.10
N LYS A 21 5.35 -1.30 0.98
CA LYS A 21 6.25 -1.41 2.14
C LYS A 21 6.34 -0.07 2.90
N ARG A 22 6.40 1.06 2.18
CA ARG A 22 6.45 2.41 2.76
C ARG A 22 5.17 2.72 3.53
N ARG A 23 3.99 2.48 2.94
CA ARG A 23 2.68 2.68 3.57
C ARG A 23 2.50 1.88 4.86
N LYS A 24 3.08 0.68 4.94
CA LYS A 24 3.06 -0.13 6.17
C LYS A 24 3.93 0.43 7.29
N ARG A 25 5.06 1.04 6.96
CA ARG A 25 5.92 1.67 7.97
C ARG A 25 5.22 2.87 8.61
N THR A 26 4.48 3.66 7.83
CA THR A 26 3.70 4.79 8.35
C THR A 26 2.49 4.33 9.16
N GLN A 27 1.74 3.33 8.70
CA GLN A 27 0.59 2.80 9.46
C GLN A 27 0.98 2.06 10.75
N GLY A 28 2.18 1.48 10.81
CA GLY A 28 2.67 0.76 11.99
C GLY A 28 2.97 1.63 13.22
N GLY A 29 2.93 2.96 13.09
CA GLY A 29 3.22 3.90 14.19
C GLY A 29 2.00 4.46 14.92
N GLU A 30 0.78 4.30 14.38
CA GLU A 30 -0.39 5.07 14.82
C GLU A 30 -1.51 4.19 15.38
N PHE A 31 -1.36 3.61 16.57
CA PHE A 31 -2.52 3.35 17.45
C PHE A 31 -2.16 3.25 18.97
N PRO A 32 -1.49 4.25 19.57
CA PRO A 32 -1.34 4.32 21.03
C PRO A 32 -2.67 4.61 21.77
N TRP A 33 -3.73 5.00 21.06
CA TRP A 33 -4.99 5.51 21.65
C TRP A 33 -5.89 4.41 22.24
N ILE A 34 -5.69 3.15 21.89
CA ILE A 34 -6.43 2.03 22.51
C ILE A 34 -5.96 1.83 23.97
N GLY A 35 -4.75 2.29 24.33
CA GLY A 35 -4.27 2.30 25.72
C GLY A 35 -4.78 3.50 26.54
N ALA A 36 -5.07 4.63 25.92
CA ALA A 36 -5.48 5.86 26.61
C ALA A 36 -6.87 5.76 27.25
N GLY A 37 -7.78 4.98 26.66
CA GLY A 37 -9.13 4.76 27.19
C GLY A 37 -9.16 4.02 28.54
N MET A 38 -8.20 3.12 28.81
CA MET A 38 -8.13 2.42 30.10
C MET A 38 -7.54 3.31 31.22
N ILE A 39 -6.67 4.27 30.90
CA ILE A 39 -6.03 5.13 31.89
C ILE A 39 -7.03 6.16 32.47
N LEU A 40 -7.97 6.66 31.64
CA LEU A 40 -9.00 7.60 32.09
C LEU A 40 -10.03 6.99 33.05
N VAL A 41 -10.36 5.69 32.90
CA VAL A 41 -11.32 5.00 33.79
C VAL A 41 -10.70 4.74 35.18
N ILE A 42 -9.40 4.49 35.26
CA ILE A 42 -8.69 4.28 36.52
C ILE A 42 -8.49 5.61 37.27
N ALA A 43 -8.22 6.71 36.55
CA ALA A 43 -8.08 8.03 37.15
C ALA A 43 -9.38 8.56 37.78
N GLY A 44 -10.53 8.27 37.16
CA GLY A 44 -11.85 8.63 37.72
C GLY A 44 -12.22 7.88 39.00
N LEU A 45 -11.64 6.70 39.24
CA LEU A 45 -11.90 5.89 40.43
C LEU A 45 -11.09 6.34 41.66
N LEU A 46 -10.04 7.14 41.45
CA LEU A 46 -9.15 7.63 42.52
C LEU A 46 -9.51 9.04 43.02
N MET A 47 -10.36 9.79 42.32
CA MET A 47 -10.78 11.13 42.73
C MET A 47 -12.28 11.20 43.03
N GLY A 48 -12.68 11.03 44.29
CA GLY A 48 -14.00 11.52 44.73
C GLY A 48 -14.61 10.85 45.96
N GLU A 49 -14.21 11.26 47.16
CA GLU A 49 -14.77 10.83 48.45
C GLU A 49 -16.16 11.40 48.79
N LYS A 50 -16.83 12.16 47.92
CA LYS A 50 -18.10 12.85 48.26
C LYS A 50 -19.20 12.82 47.20
N ILE A 51 -19.20 11.81 46.33
CA ILE A 51 -20.30 11.60 45.37
C ILE A 51 -21.05 10.33 45.80
N PRO A 52 -22.39 10.37 45.95
CA PRO A 52 -23.16 9.22 46.44
C PRO A 52 -22.92 8.00 45.55
N VAL A 53 -22.46 6.92 46.17
CA VAL A 53 -22.07 5.62 45.56
C VAL A 53 -23.14 5.08 44.58
N LEU A 54 -24.42 5.41 44.82
CA LEU A 54 -25.52 5.04 43.93
C LEU A 54 -25.38 5.61 42.50
N TYR A 55 -24.87 6.83 42.35
CA TYR A 55 -24.75 7.50 41.04
C TYR A 55 -23.63 6.92 40.18
N TRP A 56 -22.54 6.45 40.81
CA TRP A 56 -21.45 5.78 40.10
C TRP A 56 -21.84 4.37 39.66
N SER A 57 -22.67 3.67 40.44
CA SER A 57 -23.14 2.34 40.06
C SER A 57 -24.03 2.36 38.81
N SER A 58 -24.89 3.38 38.65
CA SER A 58 -25.74 3.53 37.47
C SER A 58 -24.95 4.01 36.25
N VAL A 59 -24.00 4.94 36.41
CA VAL A 59 -23.10 5.36 35.32
C VAL A 59 -22.23 4.19 34.85
N GLY A 60 -21.73 3.37 35.78
CA GLY A 60 -20.97 2.16 35.45
C GLY A 60 -21.80 1.14 34.66
N LEU A 61 -23.06 0.90 35.05
CA LEU A 61 -23.96 0.00 34.34
C LEU A 61 -24.35 0.54 32.96
N ILE A 62 -24.61 1.84 32.82
CA ILE A 62 -24.91 2.46 31.52
C ILE A 62 -23.67 2.43 30.61
N ALA A 63 -22.48 2.73 31.15
CA ALA A 63 -21.23 2.63 30.39
C ALA A 63 -20.92 1.19 29.97
N ALA A 64 -21.18 0.21 30.84
CA ALA A 64 -21.02 -1.21 30.53
C ALA A 64 -22.05 -1.69 29.49
N ALA A 65 -23.31 -1.25 29.59
CA ALA A 65 -24.36 -1.58 28.64
C ALA A 65 -24.10 -0.94 27.27
N CYS A 66 -23.72 0.35 27.23
CA CYS A 66 -23.30 1.03 26.01
C CYS A 66 -22.03 0.40 25.44
N GLY A 67 -21.06 0.05 26.28
CA GLY A 67 -19.82 -0.62 25.87
C GLY A 67 -20.09 -2.00 25.28
N TRP A 68 -20.97 -2.79 25.89
CA TRP A 68 -21.39 -4.11 25.39
C TRP A 68 -22.23 -3.99 24.12
N PHE A 69 -23.14 -3.02 24.05
CA PHE A 69 -23.95 -2.76 22.86
C PHE A 69 -23.06 -2.32 21.70
N LEU A 70 -22.16 -1.36 21.90
CA LEU A 70 -21.17 -0.94 20.90
C LEU A 70 -20.22 -2.08 20.53
N TYR A 71 -19.78 -2.89 21.49
CA TYR A 71 -18.96 -4.07 21.22
C TYR A 71 -19.70 -5.07 20.34
N ARG A 72 -20.97 -5.35 20.64
CA ARG A 72 -21.80 -6.29 19.88
C ARG A 72 -22.16 -5.76 18.51
N PHE A 73 -22.56 -4.49 18.40
CA PHE A 73 -22.83 -3.84 17.12
C PHE A 73 -21.57 -3.82 16.25
N ARG A 74 -20.42 -3.51 16.85
CA ARG A 74 -19.13 -3.55 16.18
C ARG A 74 -18.75 -4.99 15.84
N HIS A 75 -19.03 -5.99 16.66
CA HIS A 75 -18.71 -7.40 16.38
C HIS A 75 -19.60 -8.00 15.28
N GLU A 76 -20.89 -7.67 15.23
CA GLU A 76 -21.80 -8.10 14.15
C GLU A 76 -21.46 -7.39 12.82
N LEU A 77 -21.11 -6.10 12.85
CA LEU A 77 -20.59 -5.38 11.67
C LEU A 77 -19.16 -5.83 11.29
N VAL A 78 -18.33 -6.24 12.26
CA VAL A 78 -16.96 -6.71 12.03
C VAL A 78 -16.92 -8.18 11.59
N GLY A 79 -17.93 -8.97 11.95
CA GLY A 79 -18.10 -10.36 11.50
C GLY A 79 -18.28 -10.45 9.99
N ALA A 80 -19.09 -9.57 9.40
CA ALA A 80 -19.18 -9.41 7.94
C ALA A 80 -17.86 -8.87 7.32
N ASN A 81 -17.13 -8.03 8.05
CA ASN A 81 -15.79 -7.55 7.65
C ASN A 81 -14.67 -8.58 7.84
N SER A 82 -14.92 -9.79 8.35
CA SER A 82 -13.84 -10.76 8.57
C SER A 82 -13.25 -11.27 7.25
N ALA A 83 -14.05 -11.39 6.19
CA ALA A 83 -13.56 -11.67 4.84
C ALA A 83 -12.81 -10.47 4.26
N GLN A 84 -13.34 -9.25 4.43
CA GLN A 84 -12.71 -7.99 4.01
C GLN A 84 -11.35 -7.78 4.68
N LYS A 85 -11.21 -8.15 5.97
CA LYS A 85 -9.97 -8.04 6.74
C LYS A 85 -8.95 -9.14 6.43
N ARG A 86 -9.37 -10.27 5.86
CA ARG A 86 -8.47 -11.35 5.43
C ARG A 86 -7.77 -11.00 4.12
N ARG A 87 -8.47 -10.36 3.17
CA ARG A 87 -7.93 -9.94 1.87
C ARG A 87 -6.58 -9.19 1.95
N PRO A 88 -6.42 -8.11 2.75
CA PRO A 88 -5.14 -7.39 2.79
C PRO A 88 -4.01 -8.22 3.39
N ARG A 89 -4.31 -9.14 4.31
CA ARG A 89 -3.30 -10.07 4.87
C ARG A 89 -2.87 -11.11 3.84
N GLU A 90 -3.80 -11.59 3.03
CA GLU A 90 -3.50 -12.52 1.96
C GLU A 90 -2.69 -11.85 0.85
N ALA A 91 -3.09 -10.65 0.41
CA ALA A 91 -2.34 -9.84 -0.52
C ALA A 91 -0.92 -9.54 0.00
N GLU A 92 -0.77 -9.24 1.30
CA GLU A 92 0.54 -9.05 1.92
C GLU A 92 1.45 -10.28 1.79
N ALA A 93 0.91 -11.48 2.01
CA ALA A 93 1.68 -12.71 1.85
C ALA A 93 2.17 -12.85 0.40
N VAL A 94 1.32 -12.53 -0.58
CA VAL A 94 1.67 -12.52 -2.00
C VAL A 94 2.75 -11.47 -2.32
N ILE A 95 2.61 -10.25 -1.80
CA ILE A 95 3.60 -9.16 -1.95
C ILE A 95 4.98 -9.62 -1.45
N LYS A 96 5.04 -10.32 -0.31
CA LYS A 96 6.31 -10.87 0.22
C LYS A 96 6.90 -11.91 -0.73
N LEU A 97 6.08 -12.82 -1.27
CA LEU A 97 6.52 -13.84 -2.24
C LEU A 97 7.02 -13.21 -3.54
N LEU A 98 6.28 -12.25 -4.09
CA LEU A 98 6.69 -11.52 -5.30
C LEU A 98 8.02 -10.82 -5.09
N ARG A 99 8.21 -10.16 -3.95
CA ARG A 99 9.47 -9.49 -3.61
C ARG A 99 10.63 -10.47 -3.49
N MET A 100 10.42 -11.63 -2.87
CA MET A 100 11.42 -12.71 -2.84
C MET A 100 11.76 -13.20 -4.26
N GLY A 101 10.74 -13.42 -5.10
CA GLY A 101 10.91 -13.82 -6.50
C GLY A 101 11.66 -12.79 -7.35
N MET A 102 11.41 -11.49 -7.13
CA MET A 102 12.12 -10.39 -7.79
C MET A 102 13.58 -10.31 -7.34
N ASN A 103 13.85 -10.36 -6.04
CA ASN A 103 15.21 -10.32 -5.50
C ASN A 103 16.05 -11.49 -6.03
N ASN A 104 15.43 -12.66 -6.18
CA ASN A 104 16.09 -13.85 -6.70
C ASN A 104 16.14 -13.90 -8.25
N ARG A 105 15.66 -12.86 -8.95
CA ARG A 105 15.58 -12.79 -10.43
C ARG A 105 14.83 -13.97 -11.08
N ARG A 106 13.94 -14.61 -10.33
CA ARG A 106 13.21 -15.82 -10.77
C ARG A 106 11.73 -15.57 -11.03
N LEU A 107 11.25 -14.34 -10.85
CA LEU A 107 9.83 -14.02 -10.98
C LEU A 107 9.23 -14.45 -12.34
N HIS A 108 9.92 -14.19 -13.47
CA HIS A 108 9.47 -14.62 -14.80
C HIS A 108 9.29 -16.15 -14.90
N ARG A 109 10.21 -16.91 -14.30
CA ARG A 109 10.18 -18.38 -14.31
C ARG A 109 9.04 -18.92 -13.45
N ASP A 110 8.70 -18.22 -12.38
CA ASP A 110 7.71 -18.67 -11.40
C ASP A 110 6.28 -18.37 -11.82
N LEU A 111 6.04 -17.22 -12.45
CA LEU A 111 4.71 -16.75 -12.81
C LEU A 111 4.32 -17.04 -14.27
N GLY A 112 5.31 -17.34 -15.11
CA GLY A 112 5.17 -17.31 -16.56
C GLY A 112 5.25 -15.88 -17.12
N GLU A 113 5.58 -15.76 -18.40
CA GLU A 113 5.82 -14.48 -19.07
C GLU A 113 4.54 -13.62 -19.13
N SER A 114 3.43 -14.18 -19.61
CA SER A 114 2.17 -13.44 -19.79
C SER A 114 1.62 -12.87 -18.48
N SER A 115 1.68 -13.65 -17.40
CA SER A 115 1.26 -13.22 -16.07
C SER A 115 2.12 -12.07 -15.55
N SER A 116 3.43 -12.16 -15.80
CA SER A 116 4.37 -11.16 -15.29
C SER A 116 4.21 -9.83 -16.01
N ILE A 117 4.01 -9.86 -17.33
CA ILE A 117 3.68 -8.67 -18.14
C ILE A 117 2.37 -8.05 -17.64
N LEU A 118 1.36 -8.88 -17.39
CA LEU A 118 0.06 -8.39 -16.94
C LEU A 118 0.12 -7.77 -15.53
N LEU A 119 0.89 -8.35 -14.62
CA LEU A 119 1.15 -7.76 -13.30
C LEU A 119 1.92 -6.45 -13.37
N ASP A 120 2.94 -6.35 -14.23
CA ASP A 120 3.69 -5.09 -14.39
C ASP A 120 2.82 -4.00 -15.03
N GLU A 121 1.99 -4.34 -16.02
CA GLU A 121 1.04 -3.39 -16.59
C GLU A 121 -0.03 -2.96 -15.57
N ALA A 122 -0.53 -3.89 -14.74
CA ALA A 122 -1.42 -3.54 -13.63
C ALA A 122 -0.75 -2.56 -12.65
N ALA A 123 0.49 -2.85 -12.27
CA ALA A 123 1.28 -2.01 -11.38
C ALA A 123 1.55 -0.63 -12.02
N ARG A 124 1.80 -0.57 -13.32
CA ARG A 124 1.97 0.67 -14.08
C ARG A 124 0.71 1.53 -14.01
N GLN A 125 -0.47 0.96 -14.28
CA GLN A 125 -1.73 1.70 -14.23
C GLN A 125 -2.06 2.13 -12.80
N TRP A 126 -1.77 1.30 -11.80
CA TRP A 126 -1.89 1.68 -10.39
C TRP A 126 -0.96 2.85 -10.02
N CYS A 127 0.30 2.81 -10.45
CA CYS A 127 1.26 3.90 -10.21
C CYS A 127 0.80 5.20 -10.87
N ARG A 128 0.20 5.12 -12.07
CA ARG A 128 -0.41 6.27 -12.73
C ARG A 128 -1.55 6.83 -11.88
N VAL A 129 -2.49 6.01 -11.42
CA VAL A 129 -3.56 6.44 -10.50
C VAL A 129 -2.98 7.12 -9.25
N ASP A 130 -2.03 6.47 -8.59
CA ASP A 130 -1.40 7.01 -7.37
C ASP A 130 -0.70 8.36 -7.63
N SER A 131 0.00 8.51 -8.77
CA SER A 131 0.64 9.77 -9.16
C SER A 131 -0.36 10.90 -9.44
N ILE A 132 -1.49 10.60 -10.09
CA ILE A 132 -2.55 11.57 -10.37
C ILE A 132 -3.13 12.06 -9.05
N LEU A 133 -3.46 11.13 -8.15
CA LEU A 133 -4.07 11.44 -6.85
C LEU A 133 -3.11 12.13 -5.86
N LYS A 134 -1.79 12.00 -6.07
CA LYS A 134 -0.73 12.72 -5.35
C LYS A 134 -0.35 14.06 -5.99
N SER A 135 -0.97 14.43 -7.12
CA SER A 135 -0.73 15.75 -7.70
C SER A 135 -1.30 16.84 -6.79
N THR A 136 -0.69 18.02 -6.84
CA THR A 136 -1.02 19.16 -5.98
C THR A 136 -2.49 19.57 -6.03
N ILE A 137 -3.15 19.34 -7.17
CA ILE A 137 -4.59 19.62 -7.35
C ILE A 137 -5.43 18.74 -6.43
N TRP A 138 -5.11 17.44 -6.33
CA TRP A 138 -5.86 16.47 -5.53
C TRP A 138 -5.44 16.45 -4.06
N GLU A 139 -4.22 16.90 -3.74
CA GLU A 139 -3.75 17.03 -2.36
C GLU A 139 -4.16 18.34 -1.68
N SER A 140 -4.68 19.32 -2.43
CA SER A 140 -5.13 20.60 -1.88
C SER A 140 -6.21 20.41 -0.79
N ASP A 141 -6.01 21.07 0.35
CA ASP A 141 -6.99 21.11 1.45
C ASP A 141 -8.26 21.86 1.06
N ASP A 142 -8.20 22.75 0.07
CA ASP A 142 -9.34 23.53 -0.43
C ASP A 142 -10.18 22.76 -1.46
N LEU A 143 -9.82 21.51 -1.74
CA LEU A 143 -10.56 20.67 -2.70
C LEU A 143 -12.01 20.47 -2.20
N PRO A 144 -13.04 20.71 -3.05
CA PRO A 144 -14.43 20.50 -2.68
C PRO A 144 -14.69 19.08 -2.15
N ALA A 145 -15.58 18.95 -1.17
CA ALA A 145 -15.84 17.68 -0.47
C ALA A 145 -16.18 16.50 -1.41
N HIS A 146 -16.88 16.77 -2.50
CA HIS A 146 -17.22 15.74 -3.49
C HIS A 146 -15.97 15.22 -4.23
N TYR A 147 -15.00 16.08 -4.59
CA TYR A 147 -13.75 15.64 -5.20
C TYR A 147 -12.84 14.92 -4.20
N LYS A 148 -12.80 15.33 -2.93
CA LYS A 148 -12.13 14.56 -1.87
C LYS A 148 -12.68 13.13 -1.77
N THR A 149 -14.01 13.00 -1.81
CA THR A 149 -14.68 11.69 -1.81
C THR A 149 -14.28 10.86 -3.02
N ILE A 150 -14.26 11.45 -4.23
CA ILE A 150 -13.83 10.76 -5.46
C ILE A 150 -12.38 10.30 -5.36
N ARG A 151 -11.48 11.17 -4.87
CA ARG A 151 -10.06 10.86 -4.67
C ARG A 151 -9.88 9.65 -3.75
N ASP A 152 -10.56 9.67 -2.61
CA ASP A 152 -10.44 8.61 -1.60
C ASP A 152 -11.06 7.29 -2.11
N GLN A 153 -12.21 7.35 -2.78
CA GLN A 153 -12.83 6.18 -3.42
C GLN A 153 -11.97 5.60 -4.55
N ALA A 154 -11.36 6.44 -5.37
CA ALA A 154 -10.49 5.99 -6.46
C ALA A 154 -9.21 5.33 -5.92
N ARG A 155 -8.62 5.89 -4.86
CA ARG A 155 -7.47 5.27 -4.18
C ARG A 155 -7.83 3.90 -3.63
N VAL A 156 -8.96 3.78 -2.92
CA VAL A 156 -9.44 2.51 -2.37
C VAL A 156 -9.75 1.49 -3.47
N ALA A 157 -10.39 1.92 -4.58
CA ALA A 157 -10.73 1.04 -5.69
C ALA A 157 -9.49 0.51 -6.42
N ALA A 158 -8.47 1.35 -6.63
CA ALA A 158 -7.21 0.95 -7.24
C ALA A 158 -6.44 -0.03 -6.34
N ASP A 159 -6.35 0.26 -5.04
CA ASP A 159 -5.71 -0.63 -4.07
C ASP A 159 -6.44 -1.99 -3.99
N ALA A 160 -7.76 -1.99 -3.88
CA ALA A 160 -8.57 -3.21 -3.82
C ALA A 160 -8.45 -4.06 -5.10
N SER A 161 -8.45 -3.43 -6.27
CA SER A 161 -8.26 -4.11 -7.56
C SER A 161 -6.90 -4.78 -7.65
N MET A 162 -5.84 -4.09 -7.22
CA MET A 162 -4.49 -4.66 -7.21
C MET A 162 -4.36 -5.79 -6.19
N GLU A 163 -4.95 -5.66 -5.00
CA GLU A 163 -5.00 -6.74 -4.01
C GLU A 163 -5.72 -7.99 -4.55
N GLU A 164 -6.86 -7.81 -5.22
CA GLU A 164 -7.61 -8.90 -5.83
C GLU A 164 -6.79 -9.61 -6.92
N LEU A 165 -6.12 -8.85 -7.77
CA LEU A 165 -5.20 -9.38 -8.79
C LEU A 165 -4.09 -10.22 -8.15
N LEU A 166 -3.45 -9.71 -7.09
CA LEU A 166 -2.40 -10.42 -6.37
C LEU A 166 -2.91 -11.72 -5.73
N ILE A 167 -4.09 -11.69 -5.11
CA ILE A 167 -4.73 -12.88 -4.52
C ILE A 167 -5.02 -13.93 -5.60
N LEU A 168 -5.46 -13.50 -6.79
CA LEU A 168 -5.72 -14.39 -7.91
C LEU A 168 -4.46 -15.11 -8.41
N TYR A 169 -3.30 -14.45 -8.36
CA TYR A 169 -2.00 -15.07 -8.67
C TYR A 169 -1.37 -15.89 -7.53
N ARG A 170 -1.91 -15.83 -6.31
CA ARG A 170 -1.38 -16.51 -5.12
C ARG A 170 -1.12 -18.02 -5.31
N PRO A 171 -2.05 -18.82 -5.88
CA PRO A 171 -1.83 -20.27 -6.00
C PRO A 171 -0.62 -20.63 -6.86
N TYR A 172 -0.37 -19.83 -7.90
CA TYR A 172 0.71 -20.02 -8.87
C TYR A 172 2.08 -19.65 -8.28
N LEU A 173 2.10 -18.66 -7.39
CA LEU A 173 3.28 -18.27 -6.63
C LEU A 173 3.64 -19.27 -5.51
N LEU A 174 2.67 -19.93 -4.89
CA LEU A 174 2.89 -20.80 -3.74
C LEU A 174 3.33 -22.23 -4.12
N ASP A 175 2.86 -22.78 -5.25
CA ASP A 175 3.34 -24.10 -5.73
C ASP A 175 4.86 -24.07 -6.04
N SER A 176 5.38 -22.87 -6.34
CA SER A 176 6.79 -22.62 -6.49
C SER A 176 7.52 -22.65 -5.12
N GLY A 177 7.00 -21.98 -4.09
CA GLY A 177 7.65 -21.84 -2.78
C GLY A 177 7.58 -23.07 -1.85
N ASN A 178 6.49 -23.84 -1.86
CA ASN A 178 6.33 -24.96 -0.92
C ASN A 178 7.09 -26.23 -1.36
N ARG A 179 7.29 -26.44 -2.67
CA ARG A 179 8.24 -27.43 -3.19
C ARG A 179 9.70 -27.05 -2.87
N ARG A 180 9.99 -25.75 -2.72
CA ARG A 180 11.36 -25.23 -2.54
C ARG A 180 11.95 -25.42 -1.15
N LYS A 181 11.16 -25.41 -0.07
CA LYS A 181 11.73 -25.77 1.25
C LYS A 181 12.35 -27.17 1.28
N VAL A 182 11.88 -28.07 0.42
CA VAL A 182 12.43 -29.42 0.25
C VAL A 182 13.55 -29.45 -0.80
N ILE A 183 13.46 -28.63 -1.85
CA ILE A 183 14.44 -28.58 -2.94
C ILE A 183 15.68 -27.74 -2.59
N ASP A 184 15.61 -26.67 -1.79
CA ASP A 184 16.77 -25.82 -1.46
C ASP A 184 17.82 -26.58 -0.62
N ILE A 185 17.47 -27.71 -0.01
CA ILE A 185 18.42 -28.59 0.70
C ILE A 185 19.12 -29.57 -0.28
N VAL A 186 18.57 -29.80 -1.48
CA VAL A 186 19.03 -30.83 -2.43
C VAL A 186 19.34 -30.26 -3.84
N GLY A 187 19.03 -28.98 -4.08
CA GLY A 187 18.68 -28.44 -5.39
C GLY A 187 19.82 -27.81 -6.18
N GLU A 188 20.95 -27.50 -5.56
CA GLU A 188 22.06 -26.85 -6.28
C GLU A 188 22.70 -27.80 -7.33
N VAL A 189 22.52 -29.11 -7.18
CA VAL A 189 22.99 -30.13 -8.15
C VAL A 189 21.88 -30.61 -9.11
N MET A 190 20.60 -30.52 -8.73
CA MET A 190 19.46 -31.04 -9.48
C MET A 190 18.75 -30.01 -10.39
N GLU A 191 18.92 -28.71 -10.14
CA GLU A 191 18.24 -27.66 -10.91
C GLU A 191 18.68 -27.57 -12.39
N ASN A 192 19.83 -28.14 -12.75
CA ASN A 192 20.28 -28.23 -14.15
C ASN A 192 19.70 -29.42 -14.92
N LEU A 193 19.15 -30.43 -14.23
CA LEU A 193 18.63 -31.65 -14.87
C LEU A 193 17.12 -31.70 -15.01
N THR A 194 16.40 -30.92 -14.19
CA THR A 194 14.94 -30.94 -14.20
C THR A 194 14.42 -29.73 -14.98
N LYS A 195 13.93 -29.94 -16.20
CA LYS A 195 13.13 -28.95 -16.95
C LYS A 195 11.89 -28.61 -16.11
N GLN A 196 12.02 -27.64 -15.22
CA GLN A 196 10.95 -27.20 -14.35
C GLN A 196 9.87 -26.60 -15.22
N LYS A 197 8.73 -27.31 -15.31
CA LYS A 197 7.55 -26.86 -16.04
C LYS A 197 7.12 -25.52 -15.45
N VAL A 198 7.13 -24.47 -16.28
CA VAL A 198 6.63 -23.15 -15.91
C VAL A 198 5.15 -23.33 -15.53
N ASN A 199 4.79 -22.89 -14.33
CA ASN A 199 3.41 -22.92 -13.85
C ASN A 199 2.65 -21.74 -14.47
N GLU A 200 2.39 -21.83 -15.77
CA GLU A 200 1.53 -20.85 -16.43
C GLU A 200 0.11 -20.98 -15.89
N PRO A 201 -0.52 -19.87 -15.45
CA PRO A 201 -1.89 -19.90 -15.03
C PRO A 201 -2.79 -20.23 -16.24
N PRO A 202 -3.86 -21.01 -16.02
CA PRO A 202 -4.80 -21.35 -17.07
C PRO A 202 -5.48 -20.08 -17.60
N VAL A 203 -5.91 -20.12 -18.87
CA VAL A 203 -6.61 -19.01 -19.54
C VAL A 203 -7.80 -18.49 -18.72
N GLN A 204 -8.48 -19.38 -17.98
CA GLN A 204 -9.61 -19.06 -17.11
C GLN A 204 -9.27 -18.09 -15.97
N VAL A 205 -8.00 -18.01 -15.58
CA VAL A 205 -7.50 -17.09 -14.55
C VAL A 205 -6.94 -15.81 -15.18
N LEU A 206 -6.38 -15.90 -16.39
CA LEU A 206 -5.90 -14.74 -17.14
C LEU A 206 -7.03 -13.77 -17.53
N GLU A 207 -8.21 -14.28 -17.87
CA GLU A 207 -9.34 -13.43 -18.27
C GLU A 207 -9.87 -12.52 -17.13
N PRO A 208 -10.15 -13.03 -15.91
CA PRO A 208 -10.43 -12.17 -14.76
C PRO A 208 -9.31 -11.17 -14.47
N ALA A 209 -8.05 -11.60 -14.58
CA ALA A 209 -6.89 -10.74 -14.37
C ALA A 209 -6.86 -9.58 -15.36
N ARG A 210 -7.08 -9.84 -16.65
CA ARG A 210 -7.19 -8.82 -17.71
C ARG A 210 -8.28 -7.81 -17.41
N ARG A 211 -9.47 -8.25 -17.02
CA ARG A 211 -10.59 -7.36 -16.68
C ARG A 211 -10.25 -6.42 -15.53
N ILE A 212 -9.52 -6.90 -14.52
CA ILE A 212 -9.06 -6.06 -13.41
C ILE A 212 -8.09 -5.00 -13.94
N VAL A 213 -7.12 -5.38 -14.78
CA VAL A 213 -6.16 -4.43 -15.36
C VAL A 213 -6.85 -3.38 -16.23
N GLU A 214 -7.78 -3.80 -17.09
CA GLU A 214 -8.61 -2.90 -17.90
C GLU A 214 -9.43 -1.93 -17.02
N SER A 215 -9.96 -2.41 -15.90
CA SER A 215 -10.71 -1.57 -14.96
C SER A 215 -9.81 -0.52 -14.27
N ILE A 216 -8.58 -0.88 -13.89
CA ILE A 216 -7.62 0.08 -13.33
C ILE A 216 -7.18 1.09 -14.41
N ALA A 217 -6.96 0.63 -15.64
CA ALA A 217 -6.63 1.49 -16.77
C ALA A 217 -7.77 2.51 -17.04
N GLU A 218 -9.01 2.04 -17.12
CA GLU A 218 -10.19 2.90 -17.29
C GLU A 218 -10.33 3.91 -16.15
N LEU A 219 -10.11 3.48 -14.90
CA LEU A 219 -10.09 4.37 -13.74
C LEU A 219 -9.04 5.46 -13.90
N SER A 220 -7.82 5.11 -14.33
CA SER A 220 -6.74 6.07 -14.56
C SER A 220 -7.10 7.10 -15.64
N ASP A 221 -7.68 6.67 -16.76
CA ASP A 221 -8.06 7.55 -17.87
C ASP A 221 -9.26 8.45 -17.50
N ARG A 222 -10.16 7.97 -16.64
CA ARG A 222 -11.25 8.78 -16.09
C ARG A 222 -10.69 9.82 -15.11
N LEU A 223 -9.75 9.45 -14.24
CA LEU A 223 -9.10 10.38 -13.33
C LEU A 223 -8.31 11.47 -14.05
N ASP A 224 -7.58 11.14 -15.11
CA ASP A 224 -6.88 12.15 -15.92
C ASP A 224 -7.86 13.16 -16.53
N ARG A 225 -8.96 12.67 -17.12
CA ARG A 225 -10.02 13.54 -17.66
C ARG A 225 -10.66 14.41 -16.58
N GLN A 226 -10.87 13.88 -15.37
CA GLN A 226 -11.40 14.68 -14.26
C GLN A 226 -10.38 15.69 -13.76
N THR A 227 -9.10 15.32 -13.68
CA THR A 227 -8.00 16.23 -13.29
C THR A 227 -7.93 17.41 -14.24
N ALA A 228 -8.02 17.18 -15.55
CA ALA A 228 -8.06 18.25 -16.55
C ALA A 228 -9.26 19.20 -16.37
N LYS A 229 -10.43 18.67 -15.99
CA LYS A 229 -11.62 19.48 -15.70
C LYS A 229 -11.46 20.30 -14.43
N VAL A 230 -10.95 19.69 -13.36
CA VAL A 230 -10.68 20.36 -12.08
C VAL A 230 -9.64 21.48 -12.26
N ALA A 231 -8.59 21.24 -13.04
CA ALA A 231 -7.58 22.25 -13.37
C ALA A 231 -8.14 23.42 -14.22
N ALA A 232 -9.19 23.15 -15.01
CA ALA A 232 -9.85 24.15 -15.84
C ALA A 232 -10.87 24.99 -15.06
N ASP A 233 -11.33 24.54 -13.89
CA ASP A 233 -12.36 25.20 -13.09
C ASP A 233 -11.84 26.54 -12.53
N PRO A 234 -12.42 27.70 -12.94
CA PRO A 234 -11.99 29.02 -12.48
C PRO A 234 -12.10 29.20 -10.96
N LEU A 235 -13.06 28.53 -10.32
CA LEU A 235 -13.29 28.63 -8.88
C LEU A 235 -12.14 27.99 -8.08
N LEU A 236 -11.50 26.97 -8.66
CA LEU A 236 -10.37 26.26 -8.05
C LEU A 236 -9.03 26.87 -8.45
N ARG A 237 -8.93 27.57 -9.59
CA ARG A 237 -7.74 28.35 -9.96
C ARG A 237 -7.43 29.48 -8.98
N GLY A 238 -8.45 30.01 -8.29
CA GLY A 238 -8.29 31.03 -7.26
C GLY A 238 -7.61 30.53 -5.99
N SER A 239 -7.84 29.26 -5.61
CA SER A 239 -7.27 28.63 -4.41
C SER A 239 -6.00 27.82 -4.70
N VAL A 240 -5.89 27.20 -5.89
CA VAL A 240 -4.64 26.59 -6.41
C VAL A 240 -3.78 27.66 -7.11
N GLY A 241 -3.74 28.85 -6.51
CA GLY A 241 -3.05 30.02 -7.06
C GLY A 241 -1.54 29.78 -7.17
N ALA A 242 -0.87 30.65 -7.93
CA ALA A 242 0.58 30.63 -8.16
C ALA A 242 1.42 30.41 -6.89
N GLU A 243 0.90 30.77 -5.71
CA GLU A 243 1.52 30.51 -4.42
C GLU A 243 1.72 29.02 -4.10
N VAL A 244 0.75 28.15 -4.43
CA VAL A 244 0.88 26.70 -4.21
C VAL A 244 1.91 26.11 -5.18
N ALA A 245 1.91 26.56 -6.44
CA ALA A 245 2.92 26.17 -7.42
C ALA A 245 4.34 26.66 -7.01
N ILE A 246 4.45 27.90 -6.52
CA ILE A 246 5.70 28.46 -6.00
C ILE A 246 6.16 27.70 -4.74
N ARG A 247 5.27 27.38 -3.80
CA ARG A 247 5.61 26.58 -2.61
C ARG A 247 6.06 25.17 -2.99
N SER A 248 5.44 24.54 -3.98
CA SER A 248 5.89 23.24 -4.50
C SER A 248 7.29 23.33 -5.09
N VAL A 249 7.55 24.30 -5.97
CA VAL A 249 8.87 24.51 -6.58
C VAL A 249 9.93 24.86 -5.52
N LEU A 250 9.60 25.68 -4.53
CA LEU A 250 10.49 25.99 -3.40
C LEU A 250 10.76 24.75 -2.54
N GLY A 251 9.77 23.87 -2.35
CA GLY A 251 9.94 22.59 -1.68
C GLY A 251 10.90 21.66 -2.43
N ASP A 252 10.73 21.54 -3.74
CA ASP A 252 11.60 20.72 -4.60
C ASP A 252 13.04 21.25 -4.65
N LEU A 253 13.22 22.58 -4.73
CA LEU A 253 14.54 23.21 -4.67
C LEU A 253 15.24 22.94 -3.34
N LYS A 254 14.50 22.99 -2.22
CA LYS A 254 15.06 22.68 -0.89
C LYS A 254 15.46 21.20 -0.77
N ASN A 255 14.66 20.30 -1.32
CA ASN A 255 15.00 18.87 -1.33
C ASN A 255 16.23 18.58 -2.20
N LEU A 256 16.39 19.30 -3.33
CA LEU A 256 17.60 19.23 -4.16
C LEU A 256 18.84 19.73 -3.42
N GLU A 257 18.74 20.84 -2.69
CA GLU A 257 19.85 21.39 -1.90
C GLU A 257 20.29 20.42 -0.79
N ILE A 258 19.33 19.75 -0.13
CA ILE A 258 19.64 18.69 0.85
C ILE A 258 20.33 17.50 0.17
N ALA A 259 19.84 17.05 -0.98
CA ALA A 259 20.45 15.96 -1.73
C ALA A 259 21.88 16.31 -2.21
N GLU A 260 22.12 17.57 -2.61
CA GLU A 260 23.48 18.05 -2.94
C GLU A 260 24.39 18.08 -1.71
N GLN A 261 23.90 18.53 -0.56
CA GLN A 261 24.68 18.51 0.69
C GLN A 261 25.04 17.09 1.13
N GLU A 262 24.09 16.15 1.04
CA GLU A 262 24.35 14.73 1.30
C GLU A 262 25.40 14.15 0.33
N LEU A 263 25.32 14.51 -0.95
CA LEU A 263 26.31 14.12 -1.95
C LEU A 263 27.69 14.71 -1.63
N GLN A 264 27.79 15.98 -1.27
CA GLN A 264 29.07 16.62 -0.91
C GLN A 264 29.68 16.02 0.35
N GLN A 265 28.87 15.68 1.35
CA GLN A 265 29.35 14.97 2.54
C GLN A 265 29.84 13.56 2.20
N SER A 266 29.17 12.85 1.30
CA SER A 266 29.58 11.51 0.86
C SER A 266 30.86 11.50 0.01
N VAL A 267 31.11 12.56 -0.75
CA VAL A 267 32.31 12.73 -1.59
C VAL A 267 33.51 13.25 -0.77
N GLY A 268 33.25 14.02 0.28
CA GLY A 268 34.29 14.60 1.14
C GLY A 268 34.84 13.67 2.23
N GLN A 269 34.28 12.47 2.41
CA GLN A 269 34.75 11.52 3.40
C GLN A 269 35.75 10.54 2.75
N PRO A 270 37.07 10.75 2.87
CA PRO A 270 38.05 9.80 2.35
C PRO A 270 37.85 8.45 3.04
N PRO A 271 38.03 7.33 2.33
CA PRO A 271 37.92 6.01 2.93
C PRO A 271 38.90 5.90 4.09
N ASN A 272 38.38 5.75 5.31
CA ASN A 272 39.16 5.32 6.46
C ASN A 272 39.61 3.89 6.20
N PHE A 273 40.78 3.75 5.57
CA PHE A 273 41.54 2.51 5.57
C PHE A 273 42.18 2.37 6.95
N GLU A 274 41.44 1.78 7.89
CA GLU A 274 42.07 1.13 9.04
C GLU A 274 42.53 -0.26 8.58
N GLY A 275 43.82 -0.53 8.80
CA GLY A 275 44.61 -1.61 8.17
C GLY A 275 44.32 -3.02 8.63
#